data_AF-A0ABD5VTH9-F1
#
_entry.id   AF-A0ABD5VTH9-F1
#
_cell.length_a   1.000
_cell.length_b   1.000
_cell.length_c   1.000
_cell.angle_alpha   90.00
_cell.angle_beta   90.00
_cell.angle_gamma   90.00
#
_symmetry.space_group_name_H-M   'P 1'
#
loop_
_entity.id
_entity.type
_entity.pdbx_description
1 polymer ?
#
loop_
_entity_poly.entity_id
_entity_poly.type
_entity_poly.pdbx_seq_one_letter_code
_entity_poly.pdbx_strand_id
1 'polypeptide(L)'
;MVVSMEIRPGDYLPTHRDSNEELLVVTAGTVEASVGDETVELAAGYAAVVPEMVPHGLRNAGGETARVIGFFPNDELTATFEKPLQPFGSNVVTIGGDAEEV
;
A
#
# COMPACT_ATOMS: atom_id res chain seq x y z
N MET A 1 9.46 7.78 5.55
CA MET A 1 8.24 8.51 5.09
C MET A 1 6.99 7.81 5.61
N VAL A 2 5.86 8.52 5.74
CA VAL A 2 4.56 7.94 6.13
C VAL A 2 3.52 8.23 5.04
N VAL A 3 2.77 7.22 4.64
CA VAL A 3 1.64 7.33 3.70
C VAL A 3 0.36 6.87 4.40
N SER A 4 -0.72 7.66 4.27
CA SER A 4 -2.04 7.30 4.81
C SER A 4 -2.96 6.88 3.68
N MET A 5 -3.60 5.73 3.84
CA MET A 5 -4.51 5.14 2.86
C MET A 5 -5.89 4.92 3.48
N GLU A 6 -6.93 5.31 2.75
CA GLU A 6 -8.32 4.94 3.04
C GLU A 6 -8.84 4.05 1.91
N ILE A 7 -9.34 2.86 2.26
CA ILE A 7 -9.85 1.89 1.30
C ILE A 7 -11.32 1.65 1.61
N ARG A 8 -12.22 2.11 0.73
CA ARG A 8 -13.67 1.94 0.91
C ARG A 8 -14.09 0.48 0.72
N PRO A 9 -15.27 0.07 1.22
CA PRO A 9 -15.83 -1.25 0.92
C PRO A 9 -15.82 -1.56 -0.57
N GLY A 10 -15.20 -2.68 -0.96
CA GLY A 10 -15.08 -3.11 -2.36
C GLY A 10 -13.91 -2.49 -3.14
N ASP A 11 -13.25 -1.46 -2.62
CA ASP A 11 -12.05 -0.89 -3.21
C ASP A 11 -10.79 -1.70 -2.82
N TYR A 12 -9.70 -1.45 -3.54
CA TYR A 12 -8.42 -2.09 -3.33
C TYR A 12 -7.25 -1.20 -3.77
N LEU A 13 -6.10 -1.38 -3.14
CA LEU A 13 -4.80 -0.97 -3.65
C LEU A 13 -4.27 -2.10 -4.54
N PRO A 14 -4.09 -1.86 -5.87
CA PRO A 14 -3.63 -2.90 -6.78
C PRO A 14 -2.26 -3.47 -6.39
N THR A 15 -1.98 -4.70 -6.81
CA THR A 15 -0.67 -5.32 -6.62
C THR A 15 0.43 -4.44 -7.19
N HIS A 16 1.46 -4.19 -6.39
CA HIS A 16 2.62 -3.39 -6.76
C HIS A 16 3.87 -3.84 -6.02
N ARG A 17 4.99 -3.26 -6.41
CA ARG A 17 6.30 -3.43 -5.78
C ARG A 17 6.83 -2.08 -5.39
N ASP A 18 7.36 -2.02 -4.18
CA ASP A 18 8.00 -0.84 -3.64
C ASP A 18 9.51 -1.01 -3.66
N SER A 19 10.20 0.09 -4.00
CA SER A 19 11.66 0.20 -3.99
C SER A 19 12.26 0.21 -2.58
N ASN A 20 11.43 0.15 -1.53
CA ASN A 20 11.82 0.08 -0.14
C ASN A 20 11.04 -1.04 0.57
N GLU A 21 11.51 -1.48 1.73
CA GLU A 21 10.66 -2.20 2.70
C GLU A 21 9.52 -1.28 3.17
N GLU A 22 8.33 -1.86 3.40
CA GLU A 22 7.17 -1.18 3.97
C GLU A 22 6.66 -1.89 5.23
N LEU A 23 6.38 -1.12 6.28
CA LEU A 23 5.54 -1.58 7.39
C LEU A 23 4.12 -1.04 7.21
N LEU A 24 3.17 -1.94 7.01
CA LEU A 24 1.74 -1.66 6.94
C LEU A 24 1.11 -1.81 8.32
N VAL A 25 0.39 -0.78 8.79
CA VAL A 25 -0.35 -0.80 10.07
C VAL A 25 -1.81 -0.46 9.82
N VAL A 26 -2.71 -1.39 10.15
CA VAL A 26 -4.16 -1.15 10.04
C VAL A 26 -4.63 -0.41 11.29
N THR A 27 -5.23 0.76 11.12
CA THR A 27 -5.69 1.62 12.21
C THR A 27 -7.20 1.61 12.39
N ALA A 28 -7.96 1.24 11.35
CA ALA A 28 -9.40 1.05 11.41
C ALA A 28 -9.86 0.05 10.33
N GLY A 29 -10.97 -0.64 10.57
CA GLY A 29 -11.52 -1.65 9.65
C GLY A 29 -10.65 -2.90 9.51
N THR A 30 -10.88 -3.63 8.43
CA THR A 30 -10.19 -4.88 8.10
C THR A 30 -9.84 -4.90 6.61
N VAL A 31 -8.65 -5.38 6.28
CA VAL A 31 -8.20 -5.59 4.90
C VAL A 31 -7.65 -7.00 4.71
N GLU A 32 -7.81 -7.54 3.51
CA GLU A 32 -7.04 -8.68 3.04
C GLU A 32 -5.75 -8.14 2.41
N ALA A 33 -4.61 -8.50 2.97
CA ALA A 33 -3.29 -8.11 2.47
C ALA A 33 -2.65 -9.31 1.76
N SER A 34 -2.17 -9.11 0.54
CA SER A 34 -1.28 -10.06 -0.13
C SER A 34 0.17 -9.58 0.03
N VAL A 35 1.07 -10.49 0.39
CA VAL A 35 2.52 -10.24 0.47
C VAL A 35 3.25 -11.45 -0.09
N GLY A 36 3.85 -11.31 -1.27
CA GLY A 36 4.40 -12.45 -2.01
C GLY A 36 3.32 -13.47 -2.33
N ASP A 37 3.52 -14.71 -1.88
CA ASP A 37 2.58 -15.83 -2.08
C ASP A 37 1.56 -15.98 -0.95
N GLU A 38 1.65 -15.15 0.09
CA GLU A 38 0.78 -15.21 1.26
C GLU A 38 -0.36 -14.20 1.16
N THR A 39 -1.53 -14.58 1.68
CA THR A 39 -2.68 -13.69 1.83
C THR A 39 -3.22 -13.82 3.24
N VAL A 40 -3.33 -12.69 3.93
CA VAL A 40 -3.67 -12.62 5.36
C VAL A 40 -4.71 -11.53 5.60
N GLU A 41 -5.64 -11.79 6.51
CA GLU A 41 -6.57 -10.77 7.00
C GLU A 41 -5.90 -9.95 8.11
N LEU A 42 -5.87 -8.62 7.95
CA LEU A 42 -5.36 -7.67 8.93
C LEU A 42 -6.51 -6.80 9.45
N ALA A 43 -6.79 -6.90 10.75
CA ALA A 43 -7.74 -6.05 11.45
C ALA A 43 -7.04 -4.85 12.11
N ALA A 44 -7.82 -3.87 12.56
CA ALA A 44 -7.30 -2.73 13.31
C ALA A 44 -6.39 -3.16 14.48
N GLY A 45 -5.19 -2.56 14.54
CA GLY A 45 -4.13 -2.90 15.48
C GLY A 45 -3.13 -3.95 14.96
N TYR A 46 -3.38 -4.58 13.82
CA TYR A 46 -2.47 -5.54 13.21
C TYR A 46 -1.52 -4.85 12.22
N ALA A 47 -0.40 -5.50 11.95
CA ALA A 47 0.61 -5.01 11.03
C ALA A 47 1.20 -6.14 10.17
N ALA A 48 1.74 -5.78 9.01
CA ALA A 48 2.51 -6.65 8.14
C ALA A 48 3.78 -5.94 7.68
N VAL A 49 4.87 -6.69 7.54
CA VAL A 49 6.11 -6.22 6.93
C VAL A 49 6.15 -6.73 5.50
N VAL A 50 6.37 -5.82 4.56
CA VAL A 50 6.55 -6.10 3.14
C VAL A 50 8.02 -5.88 2.83
N PRO A 51 8.80 -6.94 2.54
CA PRO A 51 10.19 -6.78 2.15
C PRO A 51 10.31 -6.01 0.81
N GLU A 52 11.44 -5.34 0.62
CA GLU A 52 11.74 -4.59 -0.60
C GLU A 52 11.47 -5.43 -1.86
N MET A 53 10.83 -4.80 -2.86
CA MET A 53 10.46 -5.38 -4.15
C MET A 53 9.53 -6.60 -4.10
N VAL A 54 9.02 -7.02 -2.93
CA VAL A 54 8.02 -8.10 -2.83
C VAL A 54 6.66 -7.58 -3.30
N PRO A 55 5.96 -8.32 -4.19
CA PRO A 55 4.67 -7.87 -4.68
C PRO A 55 3.65 -7.93 -3.54
N HIS A 56 2.87 -6.86 -3.39
CA HIS A 56 1.88 -6.77 -2.33
C HIS A 56 0.69 -5.91 -2.75
N GLY A 57 -0.44 -6.09 -2.07
CA GLY A 57 -1.67 -5.35 -2.33
C GLY A 57 -2.62 -5.43 -1.14
N LEU A 58 -3.62 -4.55 -1.13
CA LEU A 58 -4.63 -4.46 -0.07
C LEU A 58 -6.02 -4.46 -0.67
N ARG A 59 -6.92 -5.28 -0.16
CA ARG A 59 -8.33 -5.32 -0.58
C ARG A 59 -9.24 -5.15 0.63
N ASN A 60 -10.19 -4.24 0.54
CA ASN A 60 -11.24 -4.15 1.56
C ASN A 60 -12.43 -5.04 1.16
N ALA A 61 -12.51 -6.21 1.78
CA ALA A 61 -13.62 -7.14 1.64
C ALA A 61 -14.77 -6.91 2.65
N GLY A 62 -14.59 -5.95 3.58
CA GLY A 62 -15.53 -5.65 4.66
C GLY A 62 -16.60 -4.62 4.29
N GLY A 63 -17.47 -4.31 5.25
CA GLY A 63 -18.57 -3.35 5.10
C GLY A 63 -18.26 -1.92 5.52
N GLU A 64 -17.07 -1.67 6.08
CA GLU A 64 -16.65 -0.36 6.58
C GLU A 64 -15.34 0.09 5.90
N THR A 65 -15.10 1.40 5.81
CA THR A 65 -13.82 1.92 5.28
C THR A 65 -12.66 1.49 6.16
N ALA A 66 -11.64 0.87 5.58
CA ALA A 66 -10.40 0.54 6.25
C ALA A 66 -9.39 1.70 6.15
N ARG A 67 -8.57 1.87 7.19
CA ARG A 67 -7.50 2.86 7.25
C ARG A 67 -6.17 2.17 7.51
N VAL A 68 -5.20 2.41 6.65
CA VAL A 68 -3.87 1.79 6.72
C VAL A 68 -2.80 2.87 6.64
N ILE A 69 -1.79 2.76 7.50
CA ILE A 69 -0.61 3.60 7.47
C ILE A 69 0.56 2.77 6.96
N GLY A 70 1.17 3.21 5.87
CA GLY A 70 2.44 2.67 5.35
C GLY A 70 3.61 3.47 5.89
N PHE A 71 4.61 2.79 6.46
CA PHE A 71 5.87 3.38 6.91
C PHE A 71 7.01 2.90 6.03
N PHE A 72 7.77 3.85 5.50
CA PHE A 72 8.94 3.59 4.66
C PHE A 72 10.20 4.11 5.35
N PRO A 73 11.35 3.41 5.25
CA PRO A 73 12.60 3.80 5.88
C PRO A 73 13.21 5.07 5.26
N ASN A 74 12.93 5.32 3.97
CA ASN A 74 13.48 6.44 3.21
C ASN A 74 12.46 7.58 3.04
N ASP A 75 12.92 8.72 2.52
CA ASP A 75 12.11 9.90 2.21
C ASP A 75 11.61 9.94 0.76
N GLU A 76 12.10 9.04 -0.09
CA GLU A 76 11.60 8.77 -1.45
C GLU A 76 11.13 7.31 -1.56
N LEU A 77 10.04 7.09 -2.30
CA LEU A 77 9.54 5.78 -2.68
C LEU A 77 9.14 5.81 -4.16
N THR A 78 9.62 4.83 -4.94
CA THR A 78 9.02 4.47 -6.23
C THR A 78 8.22 3.18 -6.09
N ALA A 79 6.92 3.26 -6.39
CA ALA A 79 5.96 2.17 -6.42
C ALA A 79 5.62 1.80 -7.89
N THR A 80 5.77 0.52 -8.24
CA THR A 80 5.46 -0.01 -9.57
C THR A 80 4.29 -0.98 -9.53
N PHE A 81 3.15 -0.54 -10.04
CA PHE A 81 1.88 -1.26 -10.11
C PHE A 81 1.76 -2.16 -11.35
N GLU A 82 1.10 -3.31 -11.20
CA GLU A 82 0.81 -4.21 -12.33
C GLU A 82 -0.17 -3.59 -13.34
N LYS A 83 -1.01 -2.66 -12.89
CA LYS A 83 -1.98 -1.90 -13.71
C LYS A 83 -1.88 -0.42 -13.39
N PRO A 84 -2.26 0.48 -14.32
CA PRO A 84 -2.20 1.91 -14.06
C PRO A 84 -3.00 2.28 -12.81
N LEU A 85 -2.34 2.90 -11.83
CA LEU A 85 -2.99 3.38 -10.62
C LEU A 85 -3.86 4.58 -10.98
N GLN A 86 -5.14 4.53 -10.61
CA GLN A 86 -6.04 5.67 -10.76
C GLN A 86 -5.99 6.56 -9.51
N PRO A 87 -6.13 7.89 -9.66
CA PRO A 87 -6.39 8.64 -10.89
C PRO A 87 -5.13 9.01 -11.69
N PHE A 88 -3.95 8.53 -11.30
CA PHE A 88 -2.66 8.95 -11.88
C PHE A 88 -2.45 8.48 -13.34
N GLY A 89 -3.11 7.39 -13.75
CA GLY A 89 -2.99 6.86 -15.11
C GLY A 89 -1.60 6.27 -15.43
N SER A 90 -0.77 6.03 -14.42
CA SER A 90 0.58 5.49 -14.53
C SER A 90 0.73 4.21 -13.73
N ASN A 91 1.57 3.30 -14.21
CA ASN A 91 2.00 2.12 -13.46
C ASN A 91 3.15 2.45 -12.50
N VAL A 92 3.80 3.60 -12.64
CA VAL A 92 4.91 4.01 -11.79
C VAL A 92 4.53 5.32 -11.09
N VAL A 93 4.63 5.32 -9.76
CA VAL A 93 4.35 6.49 -8.93
C VAL A 93 5.54 6.68 -8.00
N THR A 94 6.11 7.88 -8.02
CA THR A 94 7.18 8.29 -7.08
C THR A 94 6.61 9.29 -6.08
N ILE A 95 6.91 9.06 -4.80
CA ILE A 95 6.42 9.86 -3.68
C ILE A 95 7.63 10.30 -2.86
N GLY A 96 7.68 11.59 -2.51
CA GLY A 96 8.78 12.15 -1.74
C GLY A 96 10.05 12.37 -2.56
N GLY A 97 11.20 12.47 -1.90
CA GLY A 97 12.44 12.96 -2.49
C GLY A 97 12.41 14.46 -2.82
N ASP A 98 13.53 14.97 -3.35
CA ASP A 98 13.55 16.27 -4.04
C ASP A 98 12.79 16.09 -5.36
N ALA A 99 11.46 16.09 -5.28
CA ALA A 99 10.62 16.07 -6.47
C ALA A 99 10.96 17.31 -7.31
N GLU A 100 11.80 17.15 -8.34
CA GLU A 100 11.81 18.10 -9.45
C GLU A 100 10.40 18.05 -10.04
N GLU A 101 9.65 19.14 -9.84
CA GLU A 101 8.38 19.37 -10.52
C GLU A 101 8.59 19.15 -12.02
N VAL A 102 8.00 18.07 -12.55
CA VAL A 102 7.85 17.86 -14.00
C VAL A 102 6.50 18.37 -14.47
#